data_AF-A0A1Q9QW26-F1
#
_entry.id   AF-A0A1Q9QW26-F1
#
_cell.length_a   1.000
_cell.length_b   1.000
_cell.length_c   1.000
_cell.angle_alpha   90.00
_cell.angle_beta   90.00
_cell.angle_gamma   90.00
#
_symmetry.space_group_name_H-M   'P 1'
#
loop_
_entity.id
_entity.type
_entity.pdbx_description
1 polymer ?
#
loop_
_entity_poly.entity_id
_entity_poly.type
_entity_poly.pdbx_seq_one_letter_code
_entity_poly.pdbx_strand_id
1 'polypeptide(L)' 'MLCDANGVPLRFLLSGGQASDISYAEPLLDDVCIPTSKRGRPRKRYRWLLVDKGYDAGA' A
#
# COMPACT_ATOMS: atom_id res chain seq x y z
N MET A 1 -1.32 6.67 0.50
CA MET A 1 -0.83 6.29 1.85
C MET A 1 -1.29 4.87 2.14
N LEU A 2 -0.44 4.04 2.76
CA LEU A 2 -0.75 2.65 3.10
C LEU A 2 -0.78 2.49 4.62
N CYS A 3 -1.81 1.78 5.11
CA CYS A 3 -2.02 1.50 6.52
C CYS A 3 -2.16 -0.01 6.76
N ASP A 4 -1.94 -0.42 8.00
CA ASP A 4 -2.34 -1.75 8.47
C ASP A 4 -3.87 -1.83 8.69
N ALA A 5 -4.36 -3.00 9.10
CA ALA A 5 -5.78 -3.23 9.35
C ALA A 5 -6.34 -2.43 10.55
N ASN A 6 -5.50 -1.86 11.41
CA ASN A 6 -5.89 -1.03 12.53
C ASN A 6 -5.85 0.48 12.19
N GLY A 7 -5.51 0.82 10.94
CA GLY A 7 -5.33 2.21 10.50
C GLY A 7 -3.97 2.82 10.83
N VAL A 8 -3.00 2.03 11.28
CA VAL A 8 -1.64 2.51 11.56
C VAL A 8 -0.91 2.78 10.24
N PRO A 9 -0.38 4.00 10.00
CA PRO A 9 0.37 4.30 8.78
C PRO A 9 1.63 3.44 8.69
N LEU A 10 1.79 2.73 7.58
CA LEU A 10 3.00 1.94 7.28
C LEU A 10 3.94 2.69 6.35
N ARG A 11 3.39 3.39 5.35
CA ARG A 11 4.16 4.12 4.35
C ARG A 11 3.30 5.21 3.72
N PHE A 12 3.93 6.31 3.35
CA PHE A 12 3.35 7.33 2.49
C PHE A 12 4.31 7.61 1.34
N LEU A 13 3.74 7.91 0.18
CA LEU A 13 4.46 8.39 -0.98
C LEU A 13 3.77 9.65 -1.46
N LEU A 14 4.54 10.71 -1.70
CA LEU A 14 4.05 11.98 -2.19
C LEU A 14 4.10 11.98 -3.72
N SER A 15 2.94 12.07 -4.36
CA SER A 15 2.84 12.26 -5.81
C SER A 15 3.08 13.73 -6.18
N GLY A 16 3.50 13.97 -7.42
CA GLY A 16 3.50 15.32 -7.98
C GLY A 16 2.05 15.84 -8.12
N GLY A 17 1.85 17.16 -8.01
CA GLY A 17 0.49 17.74 -7.89
C GLY A 17 -0.48 17.52 -9.06
N GLN A 18 -0.05 16.95 -10.18
CA GLN A 18 -0.88 16.57 -11.33
C GLN A 18 -0.68 15.09 -11.73
N ALA A 19 0.07 14.32 -10.94
CA ALA A 19 0.34 12.92 -11.23
C ALA A 19 -0.80 12.05 -10.66
N SER A 20 -1.19 11.00 -11.41
CA SER A 20 -2.24 10.10 -10.97
C SER A 20 -1.76 9.18 -9.86
N ASP A 21 -2.55 9.01 -8.81
CA ASP A 21 -2.20 8.14 -7.68
C ASP A 21 -2.11 6.67 -8.08
N ILE A 22 -2.82 6.24 -9.15
CA ILE A 22 -2.74 4.87 -9.69
C ILE A 22 -1.30 4.50 -10.04
N SER A 23 -0.53 5.44 -10.61
CA SER A 23 0.87 5.23 -11.03
C SER A 23 1.81 4.96 -9.84
N TYR A 24 1.36 5.28 -8.63
CA TYR A 24 2.13 5.12 -7.40
C TYR A 24 1.61 3.98 -6.52
N ALA A 25 0.52 3.30 -6.91
CA ALA A 25 -0.08 2.22 -6.14
C ALA A 25 0.87 1.03 -5.98
N GLU A 26 1.41 0.52 -7.10
CA GLU A 26 2.34 -0.61 -7.09
C GLU A 26 3.65 -0.28 -6.34
N PRO A 27 4.36 0.84 -6.62
CA PRO A 27 5.54 1.22 -5.85
C PRO A 27 5.29 1.30 -4.34
N LEU A 28 4.14 1.83 -3.92
CA LEU A 28 3.78 1.96 -2.52
C LEU A 28 3.60 0.59 -1.84
N LEU A 29 3.02 -0.39 -2.55
CA LEU A 29 2.81 -1.75 -2.05
C LEU A 29 4.10 -2.57 -2.02
N ASP A 30 5.01 -2.32 -2.96
CA ASP A 30 6.28 -3.05 -3.04
C ASP A 30 7.26 -2.72 -1.92
N ASP A 31 7.18 -1.49 -1.41
CA ASP A 31 8.03 -0.95 -0.34
C ASP A 31 7.65 -1.44 1.07
N VAL A 32 6.52 -2.15 1.23
CA VAL A 32 5.99 -2.52 2.54
C VAL A 32 5.91 -4.04 2.72
N CYS A 33 6.33 -4.50 3.90
CA CYS A 33 6.07 -5.84 4.40
C CYS A 33 5.04 -5.78 5.54
N ILE A 34 4.24 -6.82 5.69
CA ILE A 34 3.21 -6.91 6.72
C ILE A 34 3.89 -7.09 8.09
N PRO A 35 3.67 -6.19 9.05
CA PRO A 35 4.17 -6.35 10.40
C PRO A 35 3.64 -7.66 11.01
N THR A 36 4.55 -8.47 11.54
CA THR A 36 4.18 -9.71 12.21
C THR A 36 5.06 -9.93 13.44
N SER A 37 4.45 -10.42 14.53
CA SER A 37 5.18 -10.83 15.74
C SER A 37 5.89 -12.19 15.58
N LYS A 38 5.72 -12.86 14.43
CA LYS A 38 6.32 -14.16 14.15
C LYS A 38 7.76 -14.00 13.64
N ARG A 39 8.68 -14.82 14.16
CA ARG A 39 10.04 -14.93 13.62
C ARG A 39 10.03 -15.62 12.26
N GLY A 40 10.89 -15.16 11.34
CA GLY A 40 11.03 -15.74 9.99
C GLY A 40 11.03 -14.68 8.89
N ARG A 41 10.81 -15.12 7.64
CA ARG A 41 10.80 -14.22 6.48
C ARG A 41 9.64 -13.22 6.57
N PRO A 42 9.88 -11.91 6.38
CA PRO A 42 8.83 -10.90 6.30
C PRO A 42 7.77 -11.27 5.25
N ARG A 43 6.50 -11.06 5.59
CA ARG A 43 5.38 -11.42 4.71
C ARG A 43 5.05 -10.26 3.79
N LYS A 44 5.18 -10.47 2.47
CA LYS A 44 4.81 -9.46 1.46
C LYS A 44 3.36 -9.58 0.96
N ARG A 45 2.77 -10.78 0.99
CA ARG A 45 1.39 -11.02 0.51
C ARG A 45 0.34 -10.67 1.56
N TYR A 46 -0.52 -9.69 1.24
CA TYR A 46 -1.74 -9.35 1.98
C TYR A 46 -2.92 -10.23 1.55
N ARG A 47 -3.90 -10.41 2.45
CA ARG A 47 -5.14 -11.17 2.15
C ARG A 47 -6.21 -10.30 1.50
N TRP A 48 -6.25 -9.04 1.91
CA TRP A 48 -7.22 -8.04 1.47
C TRP A 48 -6.47 -6.75 1.20
N LEU A 49 -6.85 -6.06 0.14
CA LEU A 49 -6.36 -4.74 -0.20
C LEU A 49 -7.59 -3.84 -0.34
N LEU A 50 -7.73 -2.89 0.59
CA LEU A 50 -8.76 -1.86 0.50
C LEU A 50 -8.09 -0.61 -0.04
N VAL A 51 -8.62 -0.07 -1.13
CA VAL A 51 -8.11 1.12 -1.80
C VAL A 51 -9.23 2.12 -1.99
N ASP A 52 -8.87 3.39 -2.08
CA ASP A 52 -9.80 4.43 -2.49
C ASP A 52 -10.20 4.25 -3.96
N LYS A 53 -11.38 4.76 -4.33
CA LYS A 53 -11.89 4.69 -5.70
C LYS A 53 -10.97 5.39 -6.72
N GLY A 54 -10.18 6.38 -6.31
CA GLY A 54 -9.18 7.01 -7.17
C GLY A 54 -8.05 6.09 -7.65
N TYR A 55 -7.94 4.90 -7.04
CA TYR A 55 -7.03 3.83 -7.47
C TYR A 55 -7.72 2.77 -8.36
N ASP A 56 -8.92 3.03 -8.86
CA ASP A 56 -9.53 2.21 -9.89
C ASP A 56 -8.84 2.49 -11.23
N ALA A 57 -7.99 1.57 -11.68
CA ALA A 57 -7.54 1.57 -13.06
C ALA A 57 -8.69 1.03 -13.89
N GLY A 58 -9.44 1.92 -14.56
CA GLY A 58 -10.44 1.51 -15.53
C GLY A 58 -9.84 0.48 -16.51
N ALA A 59 -10.60 -0.60 -16.73
CA ALA A 59 -10.28 -1.72 -17.62
C ALA A 59 -9.73 -1.31 -18.99
#